data_AF-A0A0G1C495-F1
#
_entry.id   AF-A0A0G1C495-F1
#
_cell.length_a   1.000
_cell.length_b   1.000
_cell.length_c   1.000
_cell.angle_alpha   90.00
_cell.angle_beta   90.00
_cell.angle_gamma   90.00
#
_symmetry.space_group_name_H-M   'P 1'
#
loop_
_entity.id
_entity.type
_entity.pdbx_description
1 polymer ?
#
loop_
_entity_poly.entity_id
_entity_poly.type
_entity_poly.pdbx_seq_one_letter_code
_entity_poly.pdbx_strand_id
1 'polypeptide(L)' 'MPKIQEYTAKEIQVLEGLEPVRKRPGMFVGSTDSRGLHECLREIVDNSVDESFAGIAKNIWVILD' A
#
# COMPACT_ATOMS: atom_id res chain seq x y z
N MET A 1 -36.46 24.88 3.80
CA MET A 1 -36.08 23.63 4.48
C MET A 1 -34.89 23.04 3.75
N PRO A 2 -33.80 22.64 4.43
CA PRO A 2 -32.70 21.98 3.75
C PRO A 2 -33.20 20.64 3.21
N LYS A 3 -32.85 20.29 1.96
CA LYS A 3 -33.13 18.95 1.41
C LYS A 3 -32.35 17.93 2.24
N ILE A 4 -33.05 16.96 2.82
CA ILE A 4 -32.43 15.78 3.42
C ILE A 4 -31.82 15.00 2.26
N GLN A 5 -30.50 14.82 2.28
CA GLN A 5 -29.81 14.01 1.29
C GLN A 5 -30.14 12.54 1.61
N GLU A 6 -30.90 11.87 0.74
CA GLU A 6 -31.25 10.47 0.94
C GLU A 6 -30.01 9.60 0.80
N TYR A 7 -29.70 8.81 1.83
CA TYR A 7 -28.65 7.80 1.79
C TYR A 7 -29.27 6.48 1.32
N THR A 8 -28.94 6.07 0.10
CA THR A 8 -29.42 4.86 -0.56
C THR A 8 -28.26 3.91 -0.86
N ALA A 9 -28.53 2.79 -1.55
CA ALA A 9 -27.47 1.87 -1.96
C ALA A 9 -26.50 2.47 -3.00
N LYS A 10 -26.90 3.54 -3.72
CA LYS A 10 -26.07 4.18 -4.75
C LYS A 10 -24.88 4.96 -4.16
N GLU A 11 -24.97 5.34 -2.90
CA GLU A 11 -23.93 6.07 -2.16
C GLU A 11 -22.83 5.13 -1.62
N ILE A 12 -23.03 3.81 -1.69
CA ILE A 12 -22.01 2.82 -1.32
C ILE A 12 -21.03 2.67 -2.49
N GLN A 13 -19.79 3.08 -2.27
CA GLN A 13 -18.72 2.92 -3.25
C GLN A 13 -17.86 1.70 -2.92
N VAL A 14 -17.78 0.76 -3.86
CA VAL A 14 -16.78 -0.30 -3.84
C VAL A 14 -15.54 0.22 -4.57
N LEU A 15 -14.39 0.12 -3.91
CA LEU A 15 -13.09 0.46 -4.48
C LEU A 15 -12.41 -0.85 -4.90
N GLU A 16 -12.01 -0.96 -6.16
CA GLU A 16 -11.47 -2.20 -6.73
C GLU A 16 -9.95 -2.13 -6.96
N GLY A 17 -9.30 -3.29 -6.98
CA GLY A 17 -7.86 -3.40 -7.23
C GLY A 17 -7.03 -2.57 -6.25
N LEU A 18 -6.24 -1.63 -6.78
CA LEU A 18 -5.35 -0.77 -5.99
C LEU A 18 -5.99 0.58 -5.60
N GLU A 19 -7.25 0.83 -5.96
CA GLU A 19 -7.92 2.07 -5.56
C GLU A 19 -8.00 2.26 -4.04
N PRO A 20 -8.32 1.24 -3.21
CA PRO A 20 -8.33 1.40 -1.76
C PRO A 20 -6.94 1.81 -1.22
N VAL A 21 -5.87 1.23 -1.78
CA VAL A 21 -4.48 1.49 -1.40
C VAL A 21 -4.10 2.93 -1.68
N ARG A 22 -4.44 3.43 -2.88
CA ARG A 22 -4.15 4.81 -3.28
C ARG A 22 -4.99 5.82 -2.52
N LYS A 23 -6.26 5.49 -2.24
CA LYS A 23 -7.19 6.39 -1.53
C LYS A 23 -6.85 6.48 -0.04
N ARG A 24 -6.36 5.39 0.56
CA ARG A 24 -6.08 5.28 2.01
C ARG A 24 -4.73 4.61 2.27
N PRO A 25 -3.61 5.22 1.83
CA PRO A 25 -2.28 4.61 1.91
C PRO A 25 -1.84 4.31 3.34
N GLY A 26 -2.21 5.14 4.32
CA GLY A 26 -1.85 4.92 5.72
C GLY A 26 -2.37 3.59 6.31
N MET A 27 -3.42 3.00 5.73
CA MET A 27 -3.89 1.66 6.13
C MET A 27 -2.93 0.55 5.70
N PHE A 28 -2.12 0.78 4.67
CA PHE A 28 -1.23 -0.22 4.06
C PHE A 28 0.23 0.02 4.41
N VAL A 29 0.66 1.28 4.46
CA VAL A 29 2.07 1.66 4.69
C VAL A 29 2.27 2.48 5.97
N GLY A 30 1.24 2.55 6.83
CA GLY A 30 1.27 3.23 8.13
C GLY A 30 1.16 4.76 8.07
N SER A 31 1.95 5.41 7.23
CA SER A 31 1.95 6.87 7.05
C SER A 31 2.27 7.26 5.60
N THR A 32 2.11 8.54 5.25
CA THR A 32 2.60 9.13 3.99
C THR A 32 3.76 10.09 4.22
N ASP A 33 4.45 9.94 5.36
CA ASP A 33 5.69 10.66 5.69
C ASP A 33 6.91 9.77 5.39
N SER A 34 8.10 10.17 5.82
CA SER A 34 9.33 9.41 5.61
C SER A 34 9.26 7.98 6.14
N ARG A 35 8.49 7.71 7.20
CA ARG A 35 8.33 6.34 7.73
C ARG A 35 7.65 5.45 6.71
N GLY A 36 6.51 5.86 6.16
CA GLY A 36 5.81 5.11 5.12
C GLY A 36 6.64 4.90 3.86
N LEU A 37 7.49 5.87 3.49
CA LEU A 37 8.47 5.68 2.41
C LEU A 37 9.46 4.54 2.73
N HIS A 38 10.01 4.51 3.95
CA HIS A 38 10.90 3.43 4.37
C HIS A 38 10.17 2.08 4.48
N GLU A 39 8.91 2.04 4.89
CA GLU A 39 8.09 0.83 4.89
C GLU A 39 7.95 0.26 3.48
N CYS A 40 7.61 1.09 2.47
CA CYS A 40 7.57 0.64 1.08
C CYS A 40 8.89 0.02 0.61
N LEU A 41 10.03 0.64 0.95
CA LEU A 41 11.35 0.08 0.61
C LEU A 41 11.59 -1.24 1.33
N ARG A 42 11.25 -1.31 2.62
CA ARG A 42 11.42 -2.51 3.45
C ARG A 42 10.66 -3.69 2.86
N GLU A 43 9.41 -3.51 2.43
CA GLU A 43 8.61 -4.58 1.81
C GLU A 43 9.29 -5.16 0.55
N ILE A 44 9.98 -4.35 -0.26
CA ILE A 44 10.72 -4.85 -1.43
C ILE A 44 11.98 -5.62 -1.01
N VAL A 45 12.69 -5.12 0.01
CA VAL A 45 13.86 -5.81 0.56
C VAL A 45 13.48 -7.12 1.22
N ASP A 46 12.40 -7.15 2.01
CA ASP A 46 11.91 -8.32 2.73
C ASP A 46 11.51 -9.42 1.73
N ASN A 47 10.76 -9.09 0.67
CA ASN A 47 10.47 -10.04 -0.41
C ASN A 47 11.76 -10.58 -1.08
N SER A 48 12.79 -9.75 -1.22
CA SER A 48 14.07 -10.20 -1.77
C SER A 48 14.82 -11.15 -0.82
N VAL A 49 14.70 -10.92 0.49
CA VAL A 49 15.26 -11.80 1.53
C VAL A 49 14.50 -13.13 1.61
N ASP A 50 13.17 -13.11 1.44
CA ASP A 50 12.36 -14.33 1.38
C ASP A 50 12.82 -15.26 0.25
N GLU A 51 13.13 -14.71 -0.93
CA GLU A 51 13.72 -15.48 -2.03
C GLU A 51 15.13 -16.02 -1.69
N SER A 52 15.88 -15.31 -0.85
CA SER A 52 17.16 -15.80 -0.35
C SER A 52 16.97 -16.96 0.64
N PHE A 53 15.95 -16.90 1.51
CA PHE A 53 15.61 -18.00 2.41
C PHE A 53 15.06 -19.22 1.66
N ALA A 54 14.38 -19.01 0.53
CA ALA A 54 13.99 -20.07 -0.39
C ALA A 54 15.19 -20.67 -1.17
N GLY A 55 16.38 -20.10 -1.06
CA GLY A 55 17.60 -20.55 -1.74
C GLY A 55 17.66 -20.17 -3.23
N ILE A 56 16.79 -19.29 -3.69
CA ILE A 56 16.70 -18.83 -5.08
C ILE A 56 17.60 -17.62 -5.31
N ALA A 57 17.53 -16.61 -4.44
CA ALA A 57 18.39 -15.44 -4.50
C ALA A 57 19.68 -15.64 -3.70
N LYS A 58 20.82 -15.16 -4.24
CA LYS A 58 22.14 -15.22 -3.58
C LYS A 58 22.76 -13.85 -3.29
N ASN A 59 22.39 -12.85 -4.09
CA ASN A 59 22.87 -11.48 -3.97
C ASN A 59 21.66 -10.56 -4.11
N ILE A 60 21.60 -9.53 -3.26
CA ILE A 60 20.58 -8.48 -3.32
C ILE A 60 21.33 -7.15 -3.47
N TRP A 61 20.93 -6.34 -4.45
CA TRP A 61 21.55 -5.04 -4.71
C TRP A 61 20.53 -3.92 -4.52
N VAL A 62 20.95 -2.85 -3.85
CA VAL A 62 20.16 -1.62 -3.68
C VAL A 62 20.97 -0.48 -4.28
N ILE A 63 20.34 0.26 -5.19
CA ILE A 63 20.95 1.40 -5.91
C ILE A 63 20.02 2.59 -5.70
N LEU A 64 20.62 3.73 -5.36
CA LEU A 64 19.94 5.02 -5.26
C LEU A 64 20.57 5.93 -6.32
N ASP A 65 19.73 6.48 -7.18
CA ASP A 65 20.12 7.44 -8.22
C ASP A 65 20.15 8.89 -7.69
#